data_AF-A0A0A7LPR9-F1
#
_entry.id   AF-A0A0A7LPR9-F1
#
_cell.length_a   1.000
_cell.length_b   1.000
_cell.length_c   1.000
_cell.angle_alpha   90.00
_cell.angle_beta   90.00
_cell.angle_gamma   90.00
#
_symmetry.space_group_name_H-M   'P 1'
#
loop_
_entity.id
_entity.type
_entity.pdbx_description
1 polymer ?
#
loop_
_entity_poly.entity_id
_entity_poly.type
_entity_poly.pdbx_seq_one_letter_code
_entity_poly.pdbx_strand_id
1 'polypeptide(L)'
;MNKEELNRALITLIEKKQALHKLSYDNPRYDDIEEELHDLEDDFNDEYGPYLEEVLEKVHEKLCPDTDVLLPTAYLPNDIGGDTDYLPSHKEGVWVDSDEFPNKEARLVLVPNPTRIILSVGAKVRKEVWKA
;
A
#
# COMPACT_ATOMS: atom_id res chain seq x y z
N MET A 1 6.66 -13.88 11.48
CA MET A 1 6.88 -12.96 10.36
C MET A 1 8.25 -12.31 10.47
N ASN A 2 9.04 -12.32 9.40
CA ASN A 2 10.31 -11.62 9.30
C ASN A 2 10.10 -10.23 8.68
N LYS A 3 10.36 -9.17 9.46
CA LYS A 3 10.14 -7.77 9.04
C LYS A 3 11.01 -7.37 7.85
N GLU A 4 12.22 -7.93 7.75
CA GLU A 4 13.13 -7.62 6.64
C GLU A 4 12.64 -8.26 5.34
N GLU A 5 12.09 -9.46 5.41
CA GLU A 5 11.51 -10.15 4.25
C GLU A 5 10.23 -9.46 3.78
N LEU A 6 9.34 -9.06 4.70
CA LEU A 6 8.18 -8.24 4.37
C LEU A 6 8.59 -6.94 3.67
N ASN A 7 9.58 -6.23 4.21
CA ASN A 7 10.06 -4.98 3.59
C ASN A 7 10.62 -5.23 2.19
N ARG A 8 11.41 -6.30 1.98
CA ARG A 8 11.93 -6.68 0.66
C ARG A 8 10.81 -7.05 -0.31
N ALA A 9 9.82 -7.82 0.14
CA ALA A 9 8.69 -8.22 -0.68
C ALA A 9 7.88 -7.00 -1.16
N LEU A 10 7.62 -6.03 -0.26
CA LEU A 10 6.97 -4.76 -0.61
C LEU A 10 7.77 -3.97 -1.65
N ILE A 11 9.09 -3.86 -1.50
CA ILE A 11 9.94 -3.17 -2.48
C ILE A 11 9.79 -3.82 -3.85
N THR A 12 9.99 -5.15 -3.93
CA THR A 12 9.88 -5.90 -5.19
C THR A 12 8.54 -5.68 -5.88
N LEU A 13 7.45 -5.74 -5.11
CA LEU A 13 6.09 -5.59 -5.61
C LEU A 13 5.83 -4.19 -6.18
N ILE A 14 6.24 -3.15 -5.45
CA ILE A 14 6.06 -1.76 -5.88
C ILE A 14 6.95 -1.46 -7.09
N GLU A 15 8.19 -1.95 -7.15
CA GLU A 15 9.07 -1.79 -8.32
C GLU A 15 8.49 -2.48 -9.56
N LYS A 16 7.87 -3.66 -9.41
CA LYS A 16 7.18 -4.34 -10.51
C LYS A 16 5.97 -3.53 -11.01
N LYS A 17 5.12 -3.06 -10.09
CA LYS A 17 4.00 -2.17 -10.40
C LYS A 17 4.45 -0.91 -11.13
N GLN A 18 5.58 -0.32 -10.72
CA GLN A 18 6.19 0.81 -11.43
C GLN A 18 6.67 0.47 -12.82
N ALA A 19 7.27 -0.70 -13.02
CA ALA A 19 7.72 -1.15 -14.33
C ALA A 19 6.53 -1.29 -15.28
N LEU A 20 5.43 -1.90 -14.83
CA LEU A 20 4.19 -2.02 -15.60
C LEU A 20 3.61 -0.64 -15.97
N HIS A 21 3.50 0.28 -15.00
CA HIS A 21 2.95 1.62 -15.22
C HIS A 21 3.77 2.49 -16.19
N LYS A 22 5.04 2.14 -16.45
CA LYS A 22 5.88 2.82 -17.45
C LYS A 22 5.67 2.29 -18.87
N LEU A 23 5.01 1.15 -19.03
CA LEU A 23 4.67 0.58 -20.32
C LEU A 23 3.33 1.10 -20.81
N SER A 24 3.22 1.27 -22.13
CA SER A 24 1.92 1.40 -22.78
C SER A 24 1.25 0.03 -22.89
N TYR A 25 -0.08 0.02 -22.93
CA TYR A 25 -0.88 -1.19 -23.03
C TYR A 25 -0.59 -2.03 -24.29
N ASP A 26 -0.14 -1.37 -25.38
CA ASP A 26 0.25 -2.04 -26.63
C ASP A 26 1.70 -2.56 -26.63
N ASN A 27 2.42 -2.41 -25.51
CA ASN A 27 3.77 -2.93 -25.42
C ASN A 27 3.74 -4.48 -25.43
N PRO A 28 4.56 -5.16 -26.25
CA PRO A 28 4.58 -6.62 -26.30
C PRO A 28 4.91 -7.31 -24.98
N ARG A 29 5.48 -6.59 -24.00
CA ARG A 29 5.81 -7.09 -22.66
C ARG A 29 4.79 -6.72 -21.59
N TYR A 30 3.71 -6.02 -21.94
CA TYR A 30 2.73 -5.56 -20.95
C TYR A 30 2.11 -6.77 -20.23
N ASP A 31 1.58 -7.72 -21.00
CA ASP A 31 0.94 -8.93 -20.49
C ASP A 31 1.88 -9.76 -19.61
N ASP A 32 3.13 -9.97 -20.05
CA ASP A 32 4.13 -10.71 -19.27
C ASP A 32 4.41 -10.06 -17.90
N ILE A 33 4.52 -8.73 -17.86
CA ILE A 33 4.79 -8.00 -16.62
C ILE A 33 3.55 -7.92 -15.73
N GLU A 34 2.35 -7.86 -16.31
CA GLU A 34 1.09 -7.90 -15.58
C GLU A 34 0.89 -9.27 -14.91
N GLU A 35 1.16 -10.37 -15.62
CA GLU A 35 1.13 -11.73 -15.06
C GLU A 35 2.17 -11.90 -13.94
N GLU A 36 3.42 -11.46 -14.16
CA GLU A 36 4.45 -11.47 -13.11
C GLU A 36 4.06 -10.61 -11.89
N LEU A 37 3.33 -9.51 -12.09
CA LEU A 37 2.86 -8.67 -11.00
C LEU A 37 1.77 -9.39 -10.20
N HIS A 38 0.82 -10.04 -10.88
CA HIS A 38 -0.24 -10.79 -10.23
C HIS A 38 0.30 -11.98 -9.42
N ASP A 39 1.25 -12.74 -9.97
CA ASP A 39 1.92 -13.82 -9.23
C ASP A 39 2.59 -13.29 -7.94
N LEU A 40 3.25 -12.13 -8.02
CA LEU A 40 3.86 -11.49 -6.86
C LEU A 40 2.82 -10.97 -5.86
N GLU A 41 1.68 -10.46 -6.31
CA GLU A 41 0.58 -10.01 -5.45
C GLU A 41 -0.05 -11.19 -4.71
N ASP A 42 -0.27 -12.30 -5.39
CA ASP A 42 -0.81 -13.53 -4.81
C ASP A 42 0.16 -14.13 -3.78
N ASP A 43 1.44 -14.32 -4.14
CA ASP A 43 2.48 -14.80 -3.22
C ASP A 43 2.60 -13.89 -1.98
N PHE A 44 2.49 -12.56 -2.16
CA PHE A 44 2.55 -11.61 -1.06
C PHE A 44 1.34 -11.73 -0.12
N ASN A 45 0.14 -11.84 -0.67
CA ASN A 45 -1.08 -11.98 0.11
C ASN A 45 -1.15 -13.35 0.80
N ASP A 46 -0.65 -14.42 0.19
CA ASP A 46 -0.60 -15.74 0.82
C ASP A 46 0.37 -15.77 2.02
N GLU A 47 1.56 -15.19 1.87
CA GLU A 47 2.58 -15.22 2.94
C GLU A 47 2.35 -14.17 4.03
N TYR A 48 1.97 -12.93 3.65
CA TYR A 48 1.88 -11.80 4.58
C TYR A 48 0.46 -11.29 4.81
N GLY A 49 -0.51 -11.70 3.99
CA GLY A 49 -1.91 -11.30 4.07
C GLY A 49 -2.51 -11.44 5.45
N PRO A 50 -2.52 -12.64 6.05
CA PRO A 50 -3.14 -12.86 7.37
C PRO A 50 -2.62 -11.89 8.45
N TYR A 51 -1.31 -11.60 8.45
CA TYR A 51 -0.73 -10.67 9.41
C TYR A 51 -1.11 -9.21 9.12
N LEU A 52 -1.02 -8.80 7.85
CA LEU A 52 -1.30 -7.42 7.46
C LEU A 52 -2.79 -7.09 7.51
N GLU A 53 -3.66 -8.04 7.23
CA GLU A 53 -5.11 -7.92 7.40
C GLU A 53 -5.46 -7.66 8.87
N GLU A 54 -4.94 -8.43 9.83
CA GLU A 54 -5.14 -8.16 11.26
C GLU A 54 -4.65 -6.75 11.68
N VAL A 55 -3.58 -6.26 11.05
CA VAL A 55 -3.05 -4.92 11.28
C VAL A 55 -4.00 -3.86 10.69
N LEU A 56 -4.43 -4.06 9.45
CA LEU A 56 -5.32 -3.15 8.73
C LEU A 56 -6.69 -3.09 9.40
N GLU A 57 -7.25 -4.21 9.87
CA GLU A 57 -8.46 -4.27 10.68
C GLU A 57 -8.37 -3.36 11.89
N LYS A 58 -7.30 -3.48 12.70
CA LYS A 58 -7.09 -2.62 13.88
C LYS A 58 -6.95 -1.14 13.53
N VAL A 59 -6.32 -0.85 12.38
CA VAL A 59 -6.20 0.53 11.88
C VAL A 59 -7.59 1.06 11.45
N HIS A 60 -8.36 0.26 10.73
CA HIS A 60 -9.71 0.60 10.27
C HIS A 60 -10.67 0.79 11.45
N GLU A 61 -10.74 -0.15 12.40
CA GLU A 61 -11.57 -0.05 13.60
C GLU A 61 -11.36 1.27 14.37
N LYS A 62 -10.13 1.78 14.36
CA LYS A 62 -9.77 3.01 15.08
C LYS A 62 -10.05 4.29 14.29
N LEU A 63 -9.91 4.26 12.96
CA LEU A 63 -9.86 5.48 12.14
C LEU A 63 -11.06 5.64 11.21
N CYS A 64 -11.60 4.53 10.70
CA CYS A 64 -12.60 4.45 9.64
C CYS A 64 -13.36 3.11 9.73
N PRO A 65 -14.08 2.83 10.83
CA PRO A 65 -14.71 1.53 11.08
C PRO A 65 -15.80 1.16 10.06
N ASP A 66 -16.37 2.15 9.38
CA ASP A 66 -17.39 1.96 8.35
C ASP A 66 -16.80 1.66 6.95
N THR A 67 -15.47 1.70 6.79
CA THR A 67 -14.80 1.36 5.52
C THR A 67 -14.29 -0.07 5.54
N ASP A 68 -14.67 -0.87 4.55
CA ASP A 68 -14.20 -2.25 4.39
C ASP A 68 -12.67 -2.33 4.30
N VAL A 69 -12.09 -3.37 4.91
CA VAL A 69 -10.67 -3.69 4.78
C VAL A 69 -10.46 -4.45 3.48
N LEU A 70 -9.51 -3.98 2.68
CA LEU A 70 -9.11 -4.64 1.42
C LEU A 70 -7.86 -5.51 1.63
N LEU A 71 -7.49 -6.28 0.59
CA LEU A 71 -6.22 -6.99 0.58
C LEU A 71 -5.04 -6.03 0.73
N PRO A 72 -3.96 -6.42 1.43
CA PRO A 72 -2.79 -5.55 1.65
C PRO A 72 -2.20 -4.93 0.38
N THR A 73 -2.20 -5.65 -0.74
CA THR A 73 -1.67 -5.15 -2.03
C THR A 73 -2.46 -3.95 -2.59
N ALA A 74 -3.72 -3.77 -2.18
CA ALA A 74 -4.52 -2.59 -2.57
C ALA A 74 -4.01 -1.28 -1.95
N TYR A 75 -3.26 -1.35 -0.84
CA TYR A 75 -2.75 -0.19 -0.11
C TYR A 75 -1.38 0.30 -0.61
N LEU A 76 -0.82 -0.32 -1.65
CA LEU A 76 0.52 -0.02 -2.11
C LEU A 76 0.62 1.35 -2.81
N PRO A 77 1.71 2.10 -2.59
CA PRO A 77 1.99 3.30 -3.35
C PRO A 77 2.29 2.98 -4.82
N ASN A 78 2.45 4.02 -5.61
CA ASN A 78 2.95 3.89 -6.99
C ASN A 78 4.47 4.02 -7.07
N ASP A 79 5.15 4.34 -5.96
CA ASP A 79 6.60 4.46 -5.88
C ASP A 79 7.12 4.01 -4.52
N ILE A 80 8.30 3.40 -4.52
CA ILE A 80 9.05 3.00 -3.31
C ILE A 80 9.64 4.23 -2.60
N GLY A 81 9.79 5.34 -3.32
CA GLY A 81 10.52 6.50 -2.83
C GLY A 81 12.02 6.22 -2.72
N GLY A 82 12.80 7.28 -2.45
CA GLY A 82 14.26 7.17 -2.38
C GLY A 82 14.82 6.76 -1.01
N ASP A 83 14.20 7.19 0.09
CA ASP A 83 14.77 7.14 1.45
C ASP A 83 13.70 6.90 2.54
N THR A 84 14.14 6.74 3.79
CA THR A 84 13.29 6.43 4.95
C THR A 84 12.17 7.43 5.23
N ASP A 85 12.28 8.65 4.71
CA ASP A 85 11.30 9.74 4.86
C ASP A 85 10.33 9.86 3.67
N TYR A 86 10.24 8.83 2.83
CA TYR A 86 9.28 8.83 1.73
C TYR A 86 7.85 9.04 2.25
N LEU A 87 7.20 10.04 1.65
CA LEU A 87 5.79 10.35 1.84
C LEU A 87 5.09 10.19 0.50
N PRO A 88 4.22 9.17 0.35
CA PRO A 88 3.48 8.98 -0.88
C PRO A 88 2.53 10.15 -1.13
N SER A 89 2.12 10.28 -2.39
CA SER A 89 1.08 11.24 -2.76
C SER A 89 -0.19 11.01 -1.92
N HIS A 90 -0.90 12.08 -1.56
CA HIS A 90 -2.19 11.96 -0.85
C HIS A 90 -3.29 11.26 -1.67
N LYS A 91 -3.00 11.00 -2.95
CA LYS A 91 -3.91 10.35 -3.90
C LYS A 91 -3.60 8.88 -4.09
N GLU A 92 -2.66 8.32 -3.33
CA GLU A 92 -2.29 6.91 -3.40
C GLU A 92 -2.94 6.10 -2.27
N GLY A 93 -2.99 4.79 -2.47
CA GLY A 93 -3.62 3.84 -1.55
C GLY A 93 -5.15 3.92 -1.52
N VAL A 94 -5.71 3.30 -0.48
CA VAL A 94 -7.14 3.04 -0.33
C VAL A 94 -7.83 4.27 0.26
N TRP A 95 -8.92 4.70 -0.37
CA TRP A 95 -9.77 5.76 0.15
C TRP A 95 -10.60 5.26 1.32
N VAL A 96 -10.64 6.03 2.41
CA VAL A 96 -11.37 5.70 3.64
C VAL A 96 -12.20 6.88 4.13
N ASP A 97 -13.32 6.60 4.78
CA ASP A 97 -14.11 7.62 5.48
C ASP A 97 -13.64 7.71 6.93
N SER A 98 -12.88 8.75 7.27
CA SER A 98 -12.25 8.87 8.58
C SER A 98 -13.13 9.62 9.59
N ASP A 99 -13.36 9.00 10.75
CA ASP A 99 -14.12 9.60 11.86
C ASP A 99 -13.46 10.87 12.41
N GLU A 100 -12.12 10.91 12.45
CA GLU A 100 -11.36 12.08 12.92
C GLU A 100 -11.46 13.24 11.91
N PHE A 101 -11.68 12.94 10.63
CA PHE A 101 -11.67 13.91 9.53
C PHE A 101 -12.90 13.76 8.63
N PRO A 102 -14.12 14.00 9.14
CA PRO A 102 -15.34 13.74 8.41
C PRO A 102 -15.43 14.61 7.16
N ASN A 103 -15.92 14.03 6.06
CA ASN A 103 -16.06 14.68 4.74
C ASN A 103 -14.73 15.17 4.14
N LYS A 104 -13.59 14.58 4.52
CA LYS A 104 -12.29 14.84 3.91
C LYS A 104 -11.81 13.63 3.13
N GLU A 105 -11.10 13.87 2.04
CA GLU A 105 -10.42 12.79 1.33
C GLU A 105 -9.27 12.27 2.19
N ALA A 106 -9.50 11.11 2.80
CA ALA A 106 -8.53 10.37 3.58
C ALA A 106 -8.11 9.11 2.82
N ARG A 107 -6.82 8.77 2.86
CA ARG A 107 -6.29 7.54 2.28
C ARG A 107 -5.29 6.86 3.18
N LEU A 108 -5.29 5.52 3.18
CA LEU A 108 -4.29 4.69 3.84
C LEU A 108 -3.34 4.11 2.81
N VAL A 109 -2.03 4.18 3.09
CA VAL A 109 -0.97 3.67 2.21
C VAL A 109 0.01 2.81 3.02
N LEU A 110 0.28 1.60 2.55
CA LEU A 110 1.30 0.69 3.08
C LEU A 110 2.62 0.94 2.33
N VAL A 111 3.62 1.52 3.01
CA VAL A 111 4.90 1.89 2.39
C VAL A 111 6.06 1.07 2.97
N PRO A 112 7.09 0.74 2.16
CA PRO A 112 8.33 0.12 2.65
C PRO A 112 9.27 1.18 3.25
N ASN A 113 10.43 0.73 3.74
CA ASN A 113 11.58 1.54 4.17
C ASN A 113 11.26 2.64 5.19
N PRO A 114 11.04 2.30 6.48
CA PRO A 114 10.62 1.00 7.00
C PRO A 114 9.13 0.73 6.73
N THR A 115 8.73 -0.55 6.76
CA THR A 115 7.32 -0.96 6.59
C THR A 115 6.39 -0.27 7.60
N ARG A 116 5.46 0.54 7.09
CA ARG A 116 4.51 1.34 7.89
C ARG A 116 3.24 1.67 7.11
N ILE A 117 2.17 2.03 7.82
CA ILE A 117 0.92 2.52 7.24
C ILE A 117 0.81 4.01 7.52
N ILE A 118 0.56 4.79 6.46
CA ILE A 118 0.41 6.25 6.53
C ILE A 118 -1.03 6.63 6.19
N LEU A 119 -1.69 7.34 7.10
CA LEU A 119 -2.91 8.08 6.83
C LEU A 119 -2.57 9.43 6.19
N SER A 120 -3.14 9.69 5.02
CA SER A 120 -3.07 10.97 4.31
C SER A 120 -4.44 11.62 4.31
N VAL A 121 -4.58 12.88 4.77
CA VAL A 121 -5.83 13.64 4.64
C VAL A 121 -5.57 14.93 3.87
N GLY A 122 -6.05 14.96 2.63
CA GLY A 122 -5.68 15.96 1.64
C GLY A 122 -4.15 16.15 1.54
N ALA A 123 -3.70 17.32 1.11
CA ALA A 123 -2.27 17.59 0.94
C ALA A 123 -1.50 17.90 2.24
N LYS A 124 -2.20 18.10 3.37
CA LYS A 124 -1.60 18.71 4.58
C LYS A 124 -1.35 17.74 5.72
N VAL A 125 -2.16 16.70 5.86
CA VAL A 125 -2.05 15.76 6.97
C VAL A 125 -1.39 14.48 6.50
N ARG A 126 -0.32 14.09 7.18
CA ARG A 126 0.35 12.79 7.06
C ARG A 126 0.58 12.27 8.47
N LYS A 127 0.02 11.10 8.79
CA LYS A 127 0.21 10.44 10.09
C LYS A 127 0.65 9.01 9.85
N GLU A 128 1.76 8.61 10.45
CA GLU A 128 2.07 7.19 10.63
C GLU A 128 1.07 6.62 11.65
N VAL A 129 0.28 5.64 11.23
CA VAL A 129 -0.77 5.04 12.08
C VAL A 129 -0.41 3.63 12.53
N TRP A 130 0.59 3.03 11.89
CA TRP A 130 1.20 1.76 12.27
C TRP A 130 2.61 1.63 11.69
N LYS A 131 3.48 0.85 12.35
CA LYS A 131 4.83 0.52 11.91
C LYS A 131 5.20 -0.89 12.36
N ALA A 132 5.88 -1.64 11.47
CA ALA A 132 6.23 -3.04 11.67
C ALA A 132 7.17 -3.30 12.84
#